data_AF-J9FK11-F1
#
_entry.id   AF-J9FK11-F1
#
_cell.length_a   1.000
_cell.length_b   1.000
_cell.length_c   1.000
_cell.angle_alpha   90.00
_cell.angle_beta   90.00
_cell.angle_gamma   90.00
#
_symmetry.space_group_name_H-M   'P 1'
#
loop_
_entity.id
_entity.type
_entity.pdbx_description
1 polymer ?
#
loop_
_entity_poly.entity_id
_entity_poly.type
_entity_poly.pdbx_seq_one_letter_code
_entity_poly.pdbx_strand_id
1 'polypeptide(L)'
;MALEIPPEKQNAAKLDTSLLPLNHSKILIPYIQAMAAAPFALEAIQLEKNGKIWNILEIGLGTGILNSFLHNIFSSMNITAIELERGMYEIAKKYFGLIEDNYQRVIIEDGIQYLQRISNEPKYDVIFIDACYDRIIADVICPVETFMLEQNLKIVKKALTKNGIIVLSVLTFDEKELRKVEKRYRDVFGNCRLITDSLNLVNHVLACGEYRTNKTEFVRKLKEIYKKFGFDSQPNIE
;
A
#
# COMPACT_ATOMS: atom_id res chain seq x y z
N MET A 1 -12.05 0.46 2.27
CA MET A 1 -13.47 0.26 1.94
C MET A 1 -14.29 0.46 3.21
N ALA A 2 -15.46 1.08 3.10
CA ALA A 2 -16.48 1.11 4.15
C ALA A 2 -17.82 0.62 3.56
N LEU A 3 -18.61 -0.08 4.36
CA LEU A 3 -20.02 -0.32 4.05
C LEU A 3 -20.81 0.92 4.46
N GLU A 4 -21.51 1.54 3.52
CA GLU A 4 -22.35 2.69 3.83
C GLU A 4 -23.73 2.23 4.25
N ILE A 5 -24.22 2.77 5.37
CA ILE A 5 -25.59 2.57 5.83
C ILE A 5 -26.42 3.75 5.30
N PRO A 6 -27.35 3.50 4.35
CA PRO A 6 -28.21 4.56 3.82
C PRO A 6 -29.02 5.22 4.95
N PRO A 7 -29.32 6.53 4.87
CA PRO A 7 -30.07 7.24 5.90
C PRO A 7 -31.39 6.54 6.30
N GLU A 8 -32.12 5.99 5.33
CA GLU A 8 -33.37 5.27 5.53
C GLU A 8 -33.22 3.96 6.30
N LYS A 9 -32.00 3.41 6.40
CA LYS A 9 -31.69 2.17 7.10
C LYS A 9 -30.97 2.36 8.44
N GLN A 10 -30.66 3.59 8.86
CA GLN A 10 -29.89 3.84 10.09
C GLN A 10 -30.59 3.32 11.36
N ASN A 11 -31.92 3.31 11.38
CA ASN A 11 -32.73 2.83 12.51
C ASN A 11 -33.35 1.44 12.26
N ALA A 12 -32.88 0.72 11.23
CA ALA A 12 -33.43 -0.59 10.91
C ALA A 12 -33.03 -1.62 11.99
N ALA A 13 -34.02 -2.36 12.51
CA ALA A 13 -33.79 -3.42 13.51
C ALA A 13 -33.02 -4.62 12.94
N LYS A 14 -33.04 -4.78 11.60
CA LYS A 14 -32.28 -5.78 10.87
C LYS A 14 -31.73 -5.14 9.61
N LEU A 15 -30.45 -5.38 9.35
CA LEU A 15 -29.74 -4.85 8.20
C LEU A 15 -29.14 -6.02 7.43
N ASP A 16 -29.54 -6.17 6.17
CA ASP A 16 -28.86 -7.08 5.25
C ASP A 16 -27.61 -6.37 4.71
N THR A 17 -26.45 -6.75 5.25
CA THR A 17 -25.16 -6.14 4.90
C THR A 17 -24.73 -6.46 3.47
N SER A 18 -25.28 -7.51 2.85
CA SER A 18 -25.01 -7.85 1.45
C SER A 18 -25.60 -6.83 0.47
N LEU A 19 -26.56 -6.02 0.92
CA LEU A 19 -27.22 -4.98 0.15
C LEU A 19 -26.66 -3.58 0.41
N LEU A 20 -25.64 -3.45 1.28
CA LEU A 20 -25.03 -2.17 1.56
C LEU A 20 -24.02 -1.83 0.46
N PRO A 21 -24.04 -0.59 -0.06
CA PRO A 21 -23.08 -0.17 -1.05
C PRO A 21 -21.67 -0.12 -0.44
N LEU A 22 -20.70 -0.53 -1.23
CA LEU A 22 -19.29 -0.45 -0.91
C LEU A 22 -18.78 0.93 -1.30
N ASN A 23 -18.18 1.66 -0.36
CA ASN A 23 -17.50 2.92 -0.63
C ASN A 23 -15.98 2.70 -0.69
N HIS A 24 -15.43 2.74 -1.91
CA HIS A 24 -13.99 2.68 -2.16
C HIS A 24 -13.26 4.01 -1.95
N SER A 25 -13.98 5.12 -1.75
CA SER A 25 -13.39 6.42 -1.43
C SER A 25 -12.93 6.55 0.03
N LYS A 26 -13.03 5.47 0.81
CA LYS A 26 -12.71 5.45 2.25
C LYS A 26 -11.77 4.30 2.57
N ILE A 27 -10.75 4.57 3.37
CA ILE A 27 -9.90 3.58 4.02
C ILE A 27 -10.07 3.78 5.52
N LEU A 28 -10.44 2.74 6.26
CA LEU A 28 -10.63 2.80 7.72
C LEU A 28 -9.43 2.23 8.50
N ILE A 29 -8.49 1.59 7.79
CA ILE A 29 -7.37 0.87 8.40
C ILE A 29 -6.15 1.81 8.39
N PRO A 30 -5.60 2.20 9.56
CA PRO A 30 -4.57 3.24 9.66
C PRO A 30 -3.31 3.00 8.82
N TYR A 31 -2.76 1.77 8.82
CA TYR A 31 -1.56 1.49 8.04
C TYR A 31 -1.83 1.62 6.53
N ILE A 32 -3.01 1.20 6.04
CA ILE A 32 -3.37 1.36 4.63
C ILE A 32 -3.55 2.85 4.28
N GLN A 33 -4.09 3.66 5.20
CA GLN A 33 -4.14 5.12 5.03
C GLN A 33 -2.72 5.68 4.84
N ALA A 34 -1.76 5.26 5.68
CA ALA A 34 -0.36 5.67 5.58
C ALA A 34 0.28 5.21 4.26
N MET A 35 0.04 3.97 3.83
CA MET A 35 0.53 3.45 2.55
C MET A 35 -0.01 4.28 1.37
N ALA A 36 -1.31 4.53 1.33
CA ALA A 36 -1.94 5.31 0.26
C ALA A 36 -1.42 6.76 0.21
N ALA A 37 -1.12 7.36 1.36
CA ALA A 37 -0.70 8.75 1.45
C ALA A 37 0.80 8.97 1.16
N ALA A 38 1.66 8.02 1.52
CA ALA A 38 3.12 8.19 1.48
C ALA A 38 3.67 8.61 0.10
N PRO A 39 3.24 8.03 -1.04
CA PRO A 39 3.76 8.42 -2.35
C PRO A 39 3.48 9.87 -2.73
N PHE A 40 2.34 10.41 -2.33
CA PHE A 40 2.00 11.80 -2.56
C PHE A 40 2.78 12.73 -1.63
N ALA A 41 2.92 12.34 -0.37
CA ALA A 41 3.65 13.13 0.62
C ALA A 41 5.16 13.19 0.33
N LEU A 42 5.72 12.14 -0.28
CA LEU A 42 7.11 12.09 -0.78
C LEU A 42 7.26 12.64 -2.20
N GLU A 43 6.17 13.08 -2.83
CA GLU A 43 6.16 13.65 -4.18
C GLU A 43 6.65 12.69 -5.27
N ALA A 44 6.61 11.38 -4.99
CA ALA A 44 6.86 10.35 -5.99
C ALA A 44 5.77 10.36 -7.07
N ILE A 45 4.54 10.72 -6.67
CA ILE A 45 3.38 10.91 -7.55
C ILE A 45 2.68 12.23 -7.24
N GLN A 46 1.98 12.77 -8.24
CA GLN A 46 1.25 14.05 -8.14
C GLN A 46 -0.26 13.81 -8.12
N LEU A 47 -0.97 14.63 -7.33
CA LEU A 47 -2.44 14.60 -7.27
C LEU A 47 -3.10 15.19 -8.51
N GLU A 48 -2.45 16.16 -9.14
CA GLU A 48 -3.03 16.88 -10.27
C GLU A 48 -2.90 16.07 -11.55
N LYS A 49 -3.95 16.11 -12.37
CA LYS A 49 -3.92 15.53 -13.71
C LYS A 49 -2.98 16.36 -14.58
N ASN A 50 -1.79 15.84 -14.80
CA ASN A 50 -0.78 16.42 -15.68
C ASN A 50 -0.61 15.61 -16.99
N GLY A 51 -1.56 14.71 -17.29
CA GLY A 51 -1.51 13.80 -18.43
C GLY A 51 -0.58 12.59 -18.25
N LYS A 52 0.24 12.53 -17.19
CA LYS A 52 1.05 11.37 -16.87
C LYS A 52 0.18 10.26 -16.26
N ILE A 53 0.39 9.03 -16.73
CA ILE A 53 -0.11 7.81 -16.08
C ILE A 53 0.98 7.31 -15.13
N TRP A 54 0.63 7.12 -13.87
CA TRP A 54 1.51 6.55 -12.84
C TRP A 54 1.34 5.03 -12.83
N ASN A 55 2.44 4.30 -13.00
CA ASN A 55 2.40 2.84 -12.94
C ASN A 55 2.63 2.40 -11.49
N ILE A 56 1.67 1.66 -10.95
CA ILE A 56 1.65 1.19 -9.57
C ILE A 56 1.69 -0.34 -9.57
N LEU A 57 2.61 -0.91 -8.81
CA LEU A 57 2.62 -2.33 -8.48
C LEU A 57 2.22 -2.49 -7.01
N GLU A 58 1.34 -3.43 -6.74
CA GLU A 58 1.02 -3.88 -5.38
C GLU A 58 1.34 -5.36 -5.28
N ILE A 59 2.09 -5.76 -4.26
CA ILE A 59 2.38 -7.17 -3.97
C ILE A 59 1.69 -7.53 -2.67
N GLY A 60 0.74 -8.46 -2.75
CA GLY A 60 -0.26 -8.72 -1.72
C GLY A 60 -1.50 -7.87 -1.99
N LEU A 61 -2.56 -8.49 -2.53
CA LEU A 61 -3.84 -7.82 -2.77
C LEU A 61 -4.65 -7.72 -1.48
N GLY A 62 -4.64 -8.80 -0.69
CA GLY A 62 -5.53 -8.96 0.45
C GLY A 62 -6.99 -8.73 0.03
N THR A 63 -7.68 -7.83 0.71
CA THR A 63 -9.08 -7.49 0.38
C THR A 63 -9.23 -6.45 -0.74
N GLY A 64 -8.13 -5.99 -1.32
CA GLY A 64 -8.12 -5.00 -2.41
C GLY A 64 -8.48 -3.58 -1.98
N ILE A 65 -8.35 -3.25 -0.68
CA ILE A 65 -8.72 -1.93 -0.15
C ILE A 65 -7.83 -0.82 -0.71
N LEU A 66 -6.51 -1.06 -0.77
CA LEU A 66 -5.53 -0.05 -1.18
C LEU A 66 -5.68 0.28 -2.67
N ASN A 67 -5.57 -0.72 -3.55
CA ASN A 67 -5.72 -0.51 -4.99
C ASN A 67 -7.11 -0.01 -5.37
N SER A 68 -8.19 -0.55 -4.79
CA SER A 68 -9.54 -0.08 -5.15
C SER A 68 -9.74 1.38 -4.75
N PHE A 69 -9.19 1.82 -3.62
CA PHE A 69 -9.21 3.24 -3.24
C PHE A 69 -8.44 4.11 -4.25
N LEU A 70 -7.20 3.71 -4.58
CA LEU A 70 -6.36 4.44 -5.52
C LEU A 70 -7.02 4.52 -6.91
N HIS A 71 -7.53 3.41 -7.42
CA HIS A 71 -8.23 3.33 -8.70
C HIS A 71 -9.49 4.19 -8.72
N ASN A 72 -10.30 4.15 -7.66
CA ASN A 72 -11.56 4.89 -7.58
C ASN A 72 -11.33 6.42 -7.54
N ILE A 73 -10.26 6.89 -6.90
CA ILE A 73 -10.01 8.33 -6.74
C ILE A 73 -9.13 8.91 -7.86
N PHE A 74 -8.24 8.11 -8.45
CA PHE A 74 -7.25 8.59 -9.41
C PHE A 74 -7.41 7.91 -10.77
N SER A 75 -7.95 8.65 -11.74
CA SER A 75 -8.03 8.17 -13.14
C SER A 75 -6.68 8.14 -13.87
N SER A 76 -5.57 8.49 -13.21
CA SER A 76 -4.22 8.57 -13.77
C SER A 76 -3.30 7.48 -13.21
N MET A 77 -3.85 6.39 -12.72
CA MET A 77 -3.09 5.25 -12.17
C MET A 77 -3.34 3.99 -12.99
N ASN A 78 -2.27 3.30 -13.37
CA ASN A 78 -2.30 1.97 -13.96
C ASN A 78 -1.78 0.98 -12.91
N ILE A 79 -2.70 0.27 -12.27
CA ILE A 79 -2.44 -0.57 -11.11
C ILE A 79 -2.35 -2.04 -11.54
N THR A 80 -1.27 -2.69 -11.13
CA THR A 80 -1.12 -4.16 -11.18
C THR A 80 -1.00 -4.66 -9.76
N ALA A 81 -1.96 -5.46 -9.29
CA ALA A 81 -1.82 -6.18 -8.04
C ALA A 81 -1.37 -7.61 -8.31
N ILE A 82 -0.39 -8.09 -7.55
CA ILE A 82 0.10 -9.47 -7.58
C ILE A 82 -0.39 -10.15 -6.30
N GLU A 83 -1.16 -11.22 -6.46
CA GLU A 83 -1.71 -11.99 -5.35
C GLU A 83 -1.26 -13.45 -5.47
N LEU A 84 -0.80 -14.01 -4.37
CA LEU A 84 -0.35 -15.40 -4.33
C LEU A 84 -1.55 -16.35 -4.26
N GLU A 85 -2.57 -16.00 -3.49
CA GLU A 85 -3.70 -16.85 -3.17
C GLU A 85 -4.94 -16.51 -3.99
N ARG A 86 -5.33 -17.42 -4.89
CA ARG A 86 -6.57 -17.27 -5.68
C ARG A 86 -7.82 -17.06 -4.83
N GLY A 87 -7.90 -17.69 -3.66
CA GLY A 87 -9.03 -17.51 -2.74
C GLY A 87 -9.18 -16.07 -2.26
N MET A 88 -8.06 -15.37 -2.05
CA MET A 88 -8.07 -13.97 -1.64
C MET A 88 -8.57 -13.06 -2.76
N TYR A 89 -8.16 -13.31 -4.01
CA TYR A 89 -8.72 -12.64 -5.19
C TYR A 89 -10.24 -12.83 -5.30
N GLU A 90 -10.74 -14.05 -5.12
CA GLU A 90 -12.16 -14.35 -5.19
C GLU A 90 -12.94 -13.62 -4.08
N ILE A 91 -12.38 -13.54 -2.87
CA ILE A 91 -12.94 -12.76 -1.76
C ILE A 91 -12.99 -11.26 -2.10
N ALA A 92 -11.89 -10.69 -2.61
CA ALA A 92 -11.80 -9.28 -2.96
C ALA A 92 -12.83 -8.91 -4.03
N LYS A 93 -13.00 -9.75 -5.05
CA LYS A 93 -13.97 -9.55 -6.13
C LYS A 93 -15.41 -9.69 -5.66
N LYS A 94 -15.71 -10.73 -4.88
CA LYS A 94 -17.08 -11.04 -4.48
C LYS A 94 -17.60 -10.13 -3.36
N TYR A 95 -16.78 -9.82 -2.37
CA TYR A 95 -17.24 -9.16 -1.13
C TYR A 95 -16.69 -7.75 -0.94
N PHE A 96 -15.57 -7.41 -1.58
CA PHE A 96 -14.96 -6.08 -1.48
C PHE A 96 -15.10 -5.26 -2.76
N GLY A 97 -15.76 -5.81 -3.78
CA GLY A 97 -16.16 -5.10 -4.99
C GLY A 97 -14.99 -4.73 -5.88
N LEU A 98 -13.88 -5.48 -5.84
CA LEU A 98 -12.73 -5.26 -6.73
C LEU A 98 -13.18 -5.20 -8.21
N ILE A 99 -12.87 -4.10 -8.89
CA ILE A 99 -13.14 -3.88 -10.31
C ILE A 99 -11.84 -4.06 -11.09
N GLU A 100 -11.87 -4.83 -12.17
CA GLU A 100 -10.74 -4.94 -13.11
C GLU A 100 -11.13 -4.31 -14.43
N ASP A 101 -10.23 -3.51 -15.01
CA ASP A 101 -10.41 -2.81 -16.27
C ASP A 101 -9.03 -2.55 -16.94
N ASN A 102 -8.95 -1.59 -17.86
CA ASN A 102 -7.70 -1.26 -18.56
C ASN A 102 -6.63 -0.65 -17.64
N TYR A 103 -7.01 -0.12 -16.47
CA TYR A 103 -6.17 0.61 -15.53
C TYR A 103 -6.03 -0.09 -14.17
N GLN A 104 -6.75 -1.20 -13.93
CA GLN A 104 -6.57 -2.04 -12.76
C GLN A 104 -6.71 -3.52 -13.13
N ARG A 105 -5.71 -4.33 -12.76
CA ARG A 105 -5.70 -5.78 -12.99
C ARG A 105 -5.06 -6.54 -11.84
N VAL A 106 -5.52 -7.76 -11.61
CA VAL A 106 -4.89 -8.69 -10.67
C VAL A 106 -4.22 -9.83 -11.42
N ILE A 107 -3.01 -10.19 -11.02
CA ILE A 107 -2.28 -11.35 -11.54
C ILE A 107 -2.07 -12.31 -10.37
N ILE A 108 -2.53 -13.55 -10.54
CA ILE A 108 -2.32 -14.61 -9.55
C ILE A 108 -0.97 -15.26 -9.82
N GLU A 109 0.07 -14.83 -9.10
CA GLU A 109 1.46 -15.25 -9.28
C GLU A 109 2.24 -14.97 -8.00
N ASP A 110 3.40 -15.63 -7.83
CA ASP A 110 4.35 -15.24 -6.79
C ASP A 110 4.97 -13.86 -7.11
N GLY A 111 4.99 -12.96 -6.12
CA GLY A 111 5.44 -11.59 -6.29
C GLY A 111 6.90 -11.45 -6.71
N ILE A 112 7.80 -12.29 -6.20
CA ILE A 112 9.22 -12.21 -6.57
C ILE A 112 9.46 -12.84 -7.95
N GLN A 113 8.74 -13.90 -8.30
CA GLN A 113 8.79 -14.49 -9.65
C GLN A 113 8.28 -13.50 -10.70
N TYR A 114 7.18 -12.81 -10.42
CA TYR A 114 6.66 -11.73 -11.27
C TYR A 114 7.74 -10.66 -11.51
N LEU A 115 8.34 -10.15 -10.44
CA LEU A 115 9.38 -9.13 -10.51
C LEU A 115 10.63 -9.59 -11.28
N GLN A 116 11.06 -10.85 -11.09
CA GLN A 116 12.18 -11.44 -11.84
C GLN A 116 11.87 -11.49 -13.35
N ARG A 117 10.66 -11.88 -13.72
CA ARG A 117 10.21 -11.99 -15.11
C ARG A 117 10.18 -10.65 -15.84
N ILE A 118 9.85 -9.56 -15.13
CA ILE A 118 9.78 -8.22 -15.74
C ILE A 118 11.06 -7.38 -15.59
N SER A 119 12.12 -7.94 -15.00
CA SER A 119 13.29 -7.22 -14.49
C SER A 119 14.15 -6.47 -15.52
N ASN A 120 13.87 -6.63 -16.82
CA ASN A 120 14.68 -6.07 -17.89
C ASN A 120 14.53 -4.55 -18.06
N GLU A 121 13.46 -3.93 -17.54
CA GLU A 121 13.28 -2.47 -17.59
C GLU A 121 12.54 -1.97 -16.33
N PRO A 122 12.92 -0.81 -15.77
CA PRO A 122 12.12 -0.10 -14.77
C PRO A 122 10.69 0.18 -15.26
N LYS A 123 9.68 -0.10 -14.43
CA LYS A 123 8.27 0.07 -14.84
C LYS A 123 7.41 0.86 -13.86
N TYR A 124 7.75 0.87 -12.59
CA TYR A 124 6.82 1.33 -11.55
C TYR A 124 7.29 2.60 -10.86
N ASP A 125 6.40 3.59 -10.79
CA ASP A 125 6.60 4.81 -10.00
C ASP A 125 6.40 4.52 -8.51
N VAL A 126 5.56 3.53 -8.17
CA VAL A 126 5.37 3.05 -6.79
C VAL A 126 5.28 1.53 -6.78
N ILE A 127 6.00 0.89 -5.86
CA ILE A 127 5.80 -0.51 -5.51
C ILE A 127 5.31 -0.57 -4.06
N PHE A 128 4.12 -1.11 -3.85
CA PHE A 128 3.59 -1.47 -2.55
C PHE A 128 3.93 -2.92 -2.22
N ILE A 129 4.38 -3.19 -0.99
CA ILE A 129 4.52 -4.54 -0.46
C ILE A 129 3.64 -4.66 0.79
N ASP A 130 2.58 -5.44 0.69
CA ASP A 130 1.70 -5.86 1.79
C ASP A 130 1.59 -7.39 1.83
N ALA A 131 2.72 -8.06 1.65
CA ALA A 131 2.82 -9.52 1.69
C ALA A 131 3.17 -9.97 3.12
N CYS A 132 2.22 -10.60 3.78
CA CYS A 132 2.30 -11.00 5.19
C CYS A 132 2.07 -12.50 5.37
N TYR A 133 2.60 -13.07 6.45
CA TYR A 133 2.15 -14.39 6.91
C TYR A 133 0.73 -14.31 7.49
N ASP A 134 -0.07 -15.36 7.27
CA ASP A 134 -1.43 -15.49 7.81
C ASP A 134 -1.46 -15.80 9.33
N ARG A 135 -0.30 -16.11 9.90
CA ARG A 135 -0.09 -16.51 11.30
C ARG A 135 1.21 -15.92 11.84
N ILE A 136 1.28 -15.81 13.17
CA ILE A 136 2.52 -15.44 13.88
C ILE A 136 3.47 -16.63 13.87
N ILE A 137 4.30 -16.73 12.83
CA ILE A 137 5.30 -17.79 12.66
C ILE A 137 6.74 -17.26 12.60
N ALA A 138 6.90 -15.94 12.62
CA ALA A 138 8.18 -15.24 12.55
C ALA A 138 8.09 -13.95 13.38
N ASP A 139 9.24 -13.44 13.80
CA ASP A 139 9.32 -12.18 14.56
C ASP A 139 8.86 -10.97 13.72
N VAL A 140 9.02 -11.07 12.40
CA VAL A 140 8.48 -10.14 11.40
C VAL A 140 7.40 -10.86 10.60
N ILE A 141 6.15 -10.40 10.72
CA ILE A 141 4.98 -11.00 10.08
C ILE A 141 4.78 -10.39 8.69
N CYS A 142 4.99 -9.07 8.58
CA CYS A 142 5.04 -8.33 7.32
C CYS A 142 6.33 -7.50 7.29
N PRO A 143 7.06 -7.46 6.16
CA PRO A 143 6.83 -8.30 4.99
C PRO A 143 7.33 -9.73 5.24
N VAL A 144 6.84 -10.70 4.45
CA VAL A 144 7.37 -12.07 4.46
C VAL A 144 8.87 -12.10 4.12
N GLU A 145 9.58 -13.14 4.58
CA GLU A 145 11.05 -13.23 4.50
C GLU A 145 11.62 -12.98 3.09
N THR A 146 10.93 -13.45 2.05
CA THR A 146 11.33 -13.24 0.65
C THR A 146 11.58 -11.76 0.31
N PHE A 147 10.84 -10.82 0.91
CA PHE A 147 11.04 -9.38 0.73
C PHE A 147 11.96 -8.75 1.78
N MET A 148 12.74 -9.55 2.50
CA MET A 148 13.82 -9.09 3.39
C MET A 148 15.21 -9.53 2.92
N LEU A 149 15.27 -10.42 1.91
CA LEU A 149 16.51 -10.92 1.32
C LEU A 149 17.15 -9.88 0.40
N GLU A 150 18.44 -9.60 0.58
CA GLU A 150 19.16 -8.53 -0.14
C GLU A 150 19.09 -8.70 -1.66
N GLN A 151 19.26 -9.92 -2.16
CA GLN A 151 19.18 -10.22 -3.59
C GLN A 151 17.79 -9.90 -4.17
N ASN A 152 16.73 -10.11 -3.39
CA ASN A 152 15.36 -9.83 -3.82
C ASN A 152 15.08 -8.34 -3.77
N LEU A 153 15.56 -7.63 -2.74
CA LEU A 153 15.48 -6.17 -2.67
C LEU A 153 16.15 -5.49 -3.88
N LYS A 154 17.27 -6.04 -4.37
CA LYS A 154 17.91 -5.56 -5.61
C LYS A 154 17.04 -5.77 -6.86
N ILE A 155 16.29 -6.88 -6.93
CA ILE A 155 15.32 -7.12 -8.00
C ILE A 155 14.19 -6.09 -7.92
N VAL A 156 13.63 -5.86 -6.73
CA VAL A 156 12.58 -4.85 -6.53
C VAL A 156 13.07 -3.46 -6.91
N LYS A 157 14.28 -3.07 -6.49
CA LYS A 157 14.89 -1.78 -6.85
C LYS A 157 15.02 -1.60 -8.37
N LYS A 158 15.34 -2.64 -9.13
CA LYS A 158 15.43 -2.58 -10.60
C LYS A 158 14.06 -2.36 -11.27
N ALA A 159 12.97 -2.78 -10.64
CA ALA A 159 11.63 -2.59 -11.16
C ALA A 159 11.09 -1.16 -10.95
N LEU A 160 11.69 -0.38 -10.04
CA LEU A 160 11.35 1.03 -9.80
C LEU A 160 11.94 1.95 -10.87
N THR A 161 11.17 2.95 -11.28
CA THR A 161 11.70 4.09 -12.04
C THR A 161 12.73 4.86 -11.22
N LYS A 162 13.48 5.76 -11.87
CA LYS A 162 14.53 6.56 -11.22
C LYS A 162 14.05 7.33 -9.98
N ASN A 163 12.82 7.84 -10.02
CA ASN A 163 12.20 8.58 -8.91
C ASN A 163 11.14 7.73 -8.19
N GLY A 164 11.09 6.43 -8.49
CA GLY A 164 10.12 5.52 -7.92
C GLY A 164 10.42 5.24 -6.45
N ILE A 165 9.38 4.98 -5.69
CA ILE A 165 9.51 4.60 -4.28
C ILE A 165 8.91 3.22 -4.03
N ILE A 166 9.44 2.58 -2.99
CA ILE A 166 8.82 1.43 -2.36
C ILE A 166 8.11 1.86 -1.09
N VAL A 167 6.92 1.32 -0.84
CA VAL A 167 6.17 1.52 0.39
C VAL A 167 5.73 0.15 0.89
N LEU A 168 6.02 -0.17 2.14
CA LEU A 168 5.70 -1.48 2.71
C LEU A 168 5.07 -1.39 4.09
N SER A 169 4.20 -2.35 4.38
CA SER A 169 3.78 -2.63 5.74
C SER A 169 4.89 -3.38 6.48
N VAL A 170 5.12 -3.00 7.73
CA VAL A 170 6.03 -3.68 8.65
C VAL A 170 5.25 -4.04 9.90
N LEU A 171 4.87 -5.31 10.00
CA LEU A 171 4.13 -5.85 11.13
C LEU A 171 5.07 -6.69 11.99
N THR A 172 5.39 -6.17 13.17
CA THR A 172 6.23 -6.86 14.15
C THR A 172 5.87 -6.39 15.56
N PHE A 173 6.10 -7.24 16.54
CA PHE A 173 5.96 -6.91 17.95
C PHE A 173 7.30 -6.49 18.60
N ASP A 174 8.42 -6.57 17.85
CA ASP A 174 9.76 -6.26 18.35
C ASP A 174 10.36 -5.05 17.63
N GLU A 175 10.62 -3.98 18.39
CA GLU A 175 11.25 -2.76 17.87
C GLU A 175 12.63 -3.04 17.26
N LYS A 176 13.41 -4.01 17.79
CA LYS A 176 14.71 -4.37 17.22
C LYS A 176 14.55 -4.95 15.83
N GLU A 177 13.53 -5.76 15.60
CA GLU A 177 13.23 -6.30 14.27
C GLU A 177 12.77 -5.20 13.31
N LEU A 178 11.93 -4.26 13.78
CA LEU A 178 11.56 -3.08 13.00
C LEU A 178 12.79 -2.30 12.53
N ARG A 179 13.76 -2.04 13.43
CA ARG A 179 15.01 -1.34 13.06
C ARG A 179 15.88 -2.16 12.10
N LYS A 180 15.89 -3.49 12.19
CA LYS A 180 16.60 -4.35 11.23
C LYS A 180 15.96 -4.28 9.84
N VAL A 181 14.62 -4.32 9.76
CA VAL A 181 13.90 -4.14 8.49
C VAL A 181 14.21 -2.77 7.90
N GLU A 182 14.08 -1.70 8.70
CA GLU A 182 14.39 -0.33 8.27
C GLU A 182 15.82 -0.22 7.73
N LYS A 183 16.80 -0.78 8.44
CA LYS A 183 18.21 -0.78 8.00
C LYS A 183 18.39 -1.51 6.67
N ARG A 184 17.81 -2.70 6.49
CA ARG A 184 17.93 -3.47 5.24
C ARG A 184 17.40 -2.69 4.04
N TYR A 185 16.24 -2.04 4.21
CA TYR A 185 15.64 -1.22 3.16
C TYR A 185 16.44 0.05 2.90
N ARG A 186 16.93 0.72 3.95
CA ARG A 186 17.81 1.89 3.81
C ARG A 186 19.10 1.57 3.05
N ASP A 187 19.72 0.43 3.35
CA ASP A 187 20.97 -0.01 2.71
C ASP A 187 20.79 -0.22 1.19
N VAL A 188 19.58 -0.59 0.72
CA VAL A 188 19.31 -0.82 -0.70
C VAL A 188 18.69 0.39 -1.40
N PHE A 189 17.72 1.07 -0.79
CA PHE A 189 16.90 2.12 -1.41
C PHE A 189 17.34 3.55 -1.06
N GLY A 190 18.25 3.73 -0.11
CA GLY A 190 18.76 5.03 0.29
C GLY A 190 17.88 5.68 1.35
N ASN A 191 17.10 6.70 0.98
CA ASN A 191 16.28 7.42 1.95
C ASN A 191 15.06 6.60 2.35
N CYS A 192 14.72 6.61 3.65
CA CYS A 192 13.48 6.04 4.17
C CYS A 192 12.76 7.01 5.11
N ARG A 193 11.44 6.87 5.22
CA ARG A 193 10.58 7.46 6.26
C ARG A 193 9.77 6.36 6.90
N LEU A 194 9.83 6.29 8.22
CA LEU A 194 8.99 5.40 9.00
C LEU A 194 7.75 6.18 9.46
N ILE A 195 6.58 5.63 9.16
CA ILE A 195 5.27 6.14 9.54
C ILE A 195 4.71 5.15 10.54
N THR A 196 4.49 5.61 11.76
CA THR A 196 3.87 4.84 12.84
C THR A 196 2.49 5.39 13.15
N ASP A 197 1.64 4.62 13.82
CA ASP A 197 0.34 5.09 14.27
C ASP A 197 0.30 5.17 15.80
N SER A 198 -0.46 6.13 16.31
CA SER A 198 -0.53 6.41 17.75
C SER A 198 -1.28 5.31 18.53
N LEU A 199 -2.19 4.61 17.86
CA LEU A 199 -3.06 3.58 18.44
C LEU A 199 -2.60 2.17 18.06
N ASN A 200 -1.97 2.02 16.89
CA ASN A 200 -1.42 0.76 16.43
C ASN A 200 0.11 0.77 16.49
N LEU A 201 0.65 0.18 17.55
CA LEU A 201 2.09 0.13 17.84
C LEU A 201 2.82 -1.01 17.12
N VAL A 202 2.14 -1.83 16.33
CA VAL A 202 2.74 -3.04 15.74
C VAL A 202 2.76 -3.03 14.21
N ASN A 203 1.84 -2.30 13.57
CA ASN A 203 1.80 -2.19 12.12
C ASN A 203 2.28 -0.81 11.68
N HIS A 204 3.51 -0.78 11.17
CA HIS A 204 4.18 0.42 10.70
C HIS A 204 4.20 0.46 9.18
N VAL A 205 4.41 1.64 8.61
CA VAL A 205 4.65 1.80 7.18
C VAL A 205 6.01 2.39 6.95
N LEU A 206 6.82 1.72 6.13
CA LEU A 206 8.12 2.21 5.71
C LEU A 206 8.02 2.65 4.24
N ALA A 207 8.48 3.85 3.92
CA ALA A 207 8.53 4.36 2.56
C ALA A 207 9.97 4.73 2.20
N CYS A 208 10.53 4.11 1.18
CA CYS A 208 11.93 4.28 0.79
C CYS A 208 12.12 4.57 -0.70
N GLY A 209 13.18 5.30 -1.05
CA GLY A 209 13.57 5.58 -2.42
C GLY A 209 14.43 6.83 -2.56
N GLU A 210 14.72 7.22 -3.80
CA GLU A 210 15.51 8.41 -4.10
C GLU A 210 14.62 9.65 -4.28
N TYR A 211 14.01 10.10 -3.18
CA TYR A 211 13.26 11.37 -3.13
C TYR A 211 14.07 12.48 -2.46
N ARG A 212 13.70 13.74 -2.74
CA ARG A 212 14.36 14.94 -2.21
C ARG A 212 13.69 15.53 -0.96
N THR A 213 12.47 15.10 -0.66
CA THR A 213 11.64 15.67 0.40
C THR A 213 12.25 15.43 1.78
N ASN A 214 12.55 16.53 2.49
CA ASN A 214 13.06 16.47 3.85
C ASN A 214 11.96 16.06 4.86
N LYS A 215 12.33 15.72 6.09
CA LYS A 215 11.38 15.24 7.11
C LYS A 215 10.26 16.25 7.39
N THR A 216 10.59 17.53 7.57
CA THR A 216 9.62 18.58 7.89
C THR A 216 8.57 18.75 6.78
N GLU A 217 9.04 18.79 5.53
CA GLU A 217 8.18 18.91 4.36
C GLU A 217 7.31 17.68 4.16
N PHE A 218 7.86 16.48 4.37
CA PHE A 218 7.11 15.24 4.31
C PHE A 218 5.99 15.21 5.35
N VAL A 219 6.25 15.59 6.61
CA VAL A 219 5.22 15.67 7.67
C VAL A 219 4.12 16.65 7.30
N ARG A 220 4.47 17.83 6.77
CA ARG A 220 3.51 18.83 6.31
C ARG A 220 2.61 18.27 5.21
N LYS A 221 3.21 17.70 4.16
CA LYS A 221 2.47 17.13 3.04
C LYS A 221 1.62 15.94 3.47
N LEU A 222 2.13 15.06 4.32
CA LEU A 222 1.36 13.92 4.82
C LEU A 222 0.06 14.37 5.50
N LYS A 223 0.11 15.40 6.35
CA LYS A 223 -1.09 15.98 6.98
C LYS A 223 -2.07 16.55 5.95
N GLU A 224 -1.56 17.21 4.90
CA GLU A 224 -2.39 17.74 3.81
C GLU A 224 -3.07 16.62 3.01
N ILE A 225 -2.34 15.55 2.71
CA ILE A 225 -2.86 14.37 2.01
C ILE A 225 -3.92 13.66 2.85
N TYR A 226 -3.65 13.45 4.15
CA TYR A 226 -4.63 12.85 5.07
C TYR A 226 -5.93 13.65 5.12
N LYS A 227 -5.83 14.97 5.28
CA LYS A 227 -7.00 15.86 5.24
C LYS A 227 -7.73 15.76 3.90
N LYS A 228 -7.00 15.77 2.78
CA LYS A 228 -7.60 15.69 1.44
C LYS A 228 -8.31 14.36 1.19
N PHE A 229 -7.78 13.26 1.69
CA PHE A 229 -8.36 11.92 1.55
C PHE A 229 -9.42 11.61 2.62
N GLY A 230 -9.60 12.50 3.60
CA GLY A 230 -10.53 12.29 4.71
C GLY A 230 -10.14 11.12 5.59
N PHE A 231 -8.83 10.93 5.78
CA PHE A 231 -8.25 9.96 6.71
C PHE A 231 -8.29 10.52 8.14
N ASP A 232 -8.61 9.64 9.08
CA ASP A 232 -8.90 9.96 10.47
C ASP A 232 -7.80 9.49 11.44
N SER A 233 -6.92 8.58 11.02
CA SER A 233 -5.78 8.18 11.86
C SER A 233 -4.75 9.30 12.04
N GLN A 234 -3.93 9.16 13.09
CA GLN A 234 -2.92 10.15 13.47
C GLN A 234 -1.52 9.54 13.28
N PRO A 235 -0.91 9.71 12.10
CA PRO A 235 0.40 9.16 11.80
C PRO A 235 1.48 9.97 12.52
N ASN A 236 2.45 9.26 13.11
CA ASN A 236 3.67 9.79 13.67
C ASN A 236 4.85 9.45 12.74
N ILE A 237 5.78 10.40 12.56
CA ILE A 237 6.91 10.22 11.65
C ILE A 237 8.24 10.18 12.39
N GLU A 238 8.96 9.09 12.18
CA GLU A 238 10.35 8.89 12.61
C GLU A 238 11.35 9.14 11.48
#